data_AF-A0A1G4MEY9-F1
#
_entry.id   AF-A0A1G4MEY9-F1
#
_cell.length_a   1.000
_cell.length_b   1.000
_cell.length_c   1.000
_cell.angle_alpha   90.00
_cell.angle_beta   90.00
_cell.angle_gamma   90.00
#
_symmetry.space_group_name_H-M   'P 1'
#
loop_
_entity.id
_entity.type
_entity.pdbx_description
1 polymer ?
#
loop_
_entity_poly.entity_id
_entity_poly.type
_entity_poly.pdbx_seq_one_letter_code
_entity_poly.pdbx_strand_id
1 'polypeptide(L)'
;MDLDEISQKLKKLKRRGVDLRVKNRKETVKEDNETARGKKPLIYSMKDDEEVHEQKDGDERDKLLQYTMKDYERWENKQNREGLRSSEGANLRDLAKLTYDKEIRNITKDGPISSGKVTKKIEINSKGKIVLKDEDKLIDKLKDSLDKTADIRYANIRKKIEKRNGTGAGEAFINNKNRQFNEKLTRESKRLQND
;
A
#
# COMPACT_ATOMS: atom_id res chain seq x y z
N MET A 1 -31.99 -29.02 0.24
CA MET A 1 -31.60 -28.26 1.46
C MET A 1 -32.87 -27.69 2.03
N ASP A 2 -33.16 -28.00 3.29
CA ASP A 2 -34.43 -27.60 3.90
C ASP A 2 -34.42 -26.11 4.25
N LEU A 3 -35.46 -25.38 3.85
CA LEU A 3 -35.58 -23.93 4.11
C LEU A 3 -35.57 -23.63 5.62
N ASP A 4 -36.08 -24.56 6.42
CA ASP A 4 -36.11 -24.47 7.87
C ASP A 4 -34.71 -24.60 8.50
N GLU A 5 -33.84 -25.44 7.94
CA GLU A 5 -32.45 -25.54 8.42
C GLU A 5 -31.68 -24.23 8.19
N ILE A 6 -31.92 -23.58 7.06
CA ILE A 6 -31.28 -22.29 6.72
C ILE A 6 -31.78 -21.19 7.66
N SER A 7 -33.10 -21.16 7.95
CA SER A 7 -33.67 -20.19 8.87
C SER A 7 -33.13 -20.35 10.30
N GLN A 8 -32.94 -21.60 10.75
CA GLN A 8 -32.34 -21.90 12.04
C GLN A 8 -30.86 -21.51 12.10
N LYS A 9 -30.09 -21.76 11.03
CA LYS A 9 -28.68 -21.33 10.93
C LYS A 9 -28.56 -19.80 11.00
N LEU A 10 -29.43 -19.06 10.31
CA LEU A 10 -29.46 -17.60 10.36
C LEU A 10 -29.75 -17.09 11.79
N LYS A 11 -30.74 -17.67 12.47
CA LYS A 11 -31.07 -17.31 13.87
C LYS A 11 -29.90 -17.58 14.82
N LYS A 12 -29.20 -18.71 14.67
CA LYS A 12 -27.99 -19.04 15.45
C LYS A 12 -26.86 -18.04 15.18
N LEU A 13 -26.66 -17.65 13.92
CA LEU A 13 -25.63 -16.69 13.54
C LEU A 13 -25.91 -15.29 14.12
N LYS A 14 -27.17 -14.84 14.07
CA LYS A 14 -27.58 -13.57 14.69
C LYS A 14 -27.35 -13.56 16.20
N ARG A 15 -27.71 -14.65 16.91
CA ARG A 15 -27.42 -14.80 18.35
C ARG A 15 -25.93 -14.73 18.63
N ARG A 16 -25.12 -15.49 17.87
CA ARG A 16 -23.66 -15.47 17.99
C ARG A 16 -23.05 -14.08 17.75
N GLY A 17 -23.58 -13.32 16.80
CA GLY A 17 -23.16 -11.93 16.56
C GLY A 17 -23.42 -11.01 17.74
N VAL A 18 -24.58 -11.13 18.38
CA VAL A 18 -24.91 -10.37 19.59
C VAL A 18 -24.02 -10.80 20.76
N ASP A 19 -23.83 -12.11 20.96
CA ASP A 19 -22.98 -12.65 22.03
C ASP A 19 -21.53 -12.17 21.90
N LEU A 20 -20.97 -12.16 20.69
CA LEU A 20 -19.64 -11.63 20.42
C LEU A 20 -19.55 -10.13 20.72
N ARG A 21 -20.56 -9.35 20.34
CA ARG A 21 -20.61 -7.92 20.63
C ARG A 21 -20.62 -7.64 22.14
N VAL A 22 -21.37 -8.44 22.91
CA VAL A 22 -21.41 -8.35 24.37
C VAL A 22 -20.08 -8.79 24.99
N LYS A 23 -19.45 -9.86 24.49
CA LYS A 23 -18.13 -10.31 24.95
C LYS A 23 -17.06 -9.24 24.72
N ASN A 24 -16.96 -8.69 23.51
CA ASN A 24 -16.00 -7.64 23.20
C ASN A 24 -16.21 -6.42 24.10
N ARG A 25 -17.47 -5.99 24.33
CA ARG A 25 -17.75 -4.88 25.25
C ARG A 25 -17.34 -5.17 26.69
N LYS A 26 -17.45 -6.42 27.15
CA LYS A 26 -16.99 -6.81 28.50
C LYS A 26 -15.47 -6.81 28.59
N GLU A 27 -14.78 -7.24 27.54
CA GLU A 27 -13.31 -7.23 27.48
C GLU A 27 -12.76 -5.81 27.46
N THR A 28 -13.33 -4.90 26.66
CA THR A 28 -12.91 -3.49 26.66
C THR A 28 -13.09 -2.84 28.03
N VAL A 29 -14.22 -3.11 28.71
CA VAL A 29 -14.46 -2.58 30.06
C VAL A 29 -13.50 -3.18 31.09
N LYS A 30 -13.07 -4.43 30.93
CA LYS A 30 -12.04 -5.02 31.81
C LYS A 30 -10.69 -4.36 31.59
N GLU A 31 -10.29 -4.17 30.33
CA GLU A 31 -9.06 -3.46 29.96
C GLU A 31 -9.04 -2.03 30.49
N ASP A 32 -10.15 -1.28 30.36
CA ASP A 32 -10.30 0.07 30.93
C ASP A 32 -10.14 0.06 32.46
N ASN A 33 -10.70 -0.95 33.14
CA ASN A 33 -10.58 -1.07 34.59
C ASN A 33 -9.16 -1.48 35.04
N GLU A 34 -8.48 -2.34 34.28
CA GLU A 34 -7.10 -2.74 34.56
C GLU A 34 -6.12 -1.58 34.33
N THR A 35 -6.31 -0.81 33.26
CA THR A 35 -5.53 0.40 32.99
C THR A 35 -5.80 1.51 34.01
N ALA A 36 -7.02 1.62 34.54
CA ALA A 36 -7.35 2.53 35.64
C ALA A 36 -6.74 2.07 36.98
N ARG A 37 -6.71 0.75 37.25
CA ARG A 37 -6.12 0.17 38.46
C ARG A 37 -4.59 0.20 38.46
N GLY A 38 -3.96 0.14 37.29
CA GLY A 38 -2.50 0.27 37.10
C GLY A 38 -1.98 1.70 37.17
N LYS A 39 -2.85 2.72 37.28
CA LYS A 39 -2.48 4.15 37.32
C LYS A 39 -2.81 4.82 38.66
N LYS A 40 -2.35 4.24 39.78
CA LYS A 40 -2.17 5.04 41.01
C LYS A 40 -0.78 5.71 40.93
N PRO A 41 -0.66 7.02 41.17
CA PRO A 41 0.65 7.67 41.27
C PRO A 41 1.33 7.15 42.55
N LEU A 42 2.42 6.42 42.38
CA LEU A 42 3.32 6.06 43.47
C LEU A 42 4.09 7.32 43.84
N ILE A 43 3.62 8.04 44.87
CA ILE A 43 4.33 9.18 45.44
C ILE A 43 5.56 8.61 46.16
N TYR A 44 6.71 8.59 45.50
CA TYR A 44 8.00 8.50 46.16
C TYR A 44 8.26 9.86 46.84
N SER A 45 8.30 9.88 48.17
CA SER A 45 8.98 10.98 48.86
C SER A 45 10.47 10.81 48.59
N MET A 46 11.02 11.63 47.71
CA MET A 46 12.47 11.72 47.52
C MET A 46 13.05 12.28 48.82
N LYS A 47 13.86 11.47 49.52
CA LYS A 47 14.93 12.03 50.34
C LYS A 47 15.97 12.54 49.36
N ASP A 48 16.32 13.81 49.50
CA ASP A 48 17.42 14.43 48.78
C ASP A 48 18.71 13.73 49.21
N ASP A 49 19.29 12.96 48.30
CA ASP A 49 20.73 12.71 48.28
C ASP A 49 21.21 13.05 46.87
N GLU A 50 22.08 14.05 46.83
CA GLU A 50 22.73 14.61 45.67
C GLU A 50 23.50 13.52 44.90
N GLU A 51 23.36 13.47 43.57
CA GLU A 51 24.52 13.30 42.69
C GLU A 51 24.16 13.63 41.24
N VAL A 52 24.93 14.57 40.69
CA VAL A 52 24.83 15.11 39.34
C VAL A 52 25.33 14.08 38.35
N HIS A 53 24.48 13.64 37.43
CA HIS A 53 24.92 13.11 36.14
C HIS A 53 24.06 13.65 34.99
N GLU A 54 24.61 14.64 34.31
CA GLU A 54 24.20 15.02 32.96
C GLU A 54 24.47 13.85 32.00
N GLN A 55 23.42 13.20 31.50
CA GLN A 55 23.49 12.42 30.26
C GLN A 55 22.35 12.83 29.33
N LYS A 56 22.73 13.65 28.35
CA LYS A 56 21.96 13.88 27.12
C LYS A 56 21.99 12.58 26.30
N ASP A 57 20.92 11.80 26.33
CA ASP A 57 20.60 10.75 25.34
C ASP A 57 19.12 10.32 25.45
N GLY A 58 18.21 11.30 25.35
CA GLY A 58 16.76 11.08 25.49
C GLY A 58 15.96 10.95 24.19
N ASP A 59 16.53 11.29 23.02
CA ASP A 59 15.69 11.56 21.85
C ASP A 59 15.33 10.35 20.97
N GLU A 60 16.04 9.21 21.08
CA GLU A 60 15.75 8.03 20.26
C GLU A 60 14.86 7.00 20.96
N ARG A 61 15.02 6.81 22.28
CA ARG A 61 14.21 5.87 23.06
C ARG A 61 12.77 6.38 23.26
N ASP A 62 12.59 7.69 23.41
CA ASP A 62 11.26 8.28 23.53
C ASP A 62 10.48 8.26 22.21
N LYS A 63 11.17 8.29 21.05
CA LYS A 63 10.54 8.09 19.73
C LYS A 63 10.08 6.65 19.50
N LEU A 64 10.80 5.66 20.03
CA LEU A 64 10.43 4.24 19.93
C LEU A 64 9.14 3.90 20.69
N LEU A 65 8.76 4.70 21.69
CA LEU A 65 7.57 4.47 22.51
C LEU A 65 6.35 5.30 22.07
N GLN A 66 6.51 6.19 21.08
CA GLN A 66 5.47 7.10 20.60
C GLN A 66 5.01 6.78 19.17
N TYR A 67 4.83 5.50 18.84
CA TYR A 67 4.16 5.15 17.59
C TYR A 67 2.70 5.55 17.67
N THR A 68 2.30 6.51 16.83
CA THR A 68 0.88 6.87 16.70
C THR A 68 0.18 5.84 15.81
N MET A 69 -1.15 5.74 15.92
CA MET A 69 -1.95 4.88 15.03
C MET A 69 -1.68 5.20 13.53
N LYS A 70 -1.39 6.46 13.21
CA LYS A 70 -1.02 6.89 11.85
C LYS A 70 0.32 6.34 11.40
N ASP A 71 1.26 6.15 12.31
CA ASP A 71 2.57 5.56 12.00
C ASP A 71 2.45 4.06 11.76
N TYR A 72 1.57 3.39 12.49
CA TYR A 72 1.20 2.00 12.22
C TYR A 72 0.56 1.84 10.83
N GLU A 73 -0.42 2.67 10.49
CA GLU A 73 -1.04 2.65 9.15
C GLU A 73 0.00 2.90 8.04
N ARG A 74 0.97 3.80 8.27
CA ARG A 74 2.06 4.06 7.33
C ARG A 74 3.00 2.86 7.19
N TRP A 75 3.35 2.22 8.31
CA TRP A 75 4.17 1.02 8.32
C TRP A 75 3.48 -0.15 7.64
N GLU A 76 2.20 -0.40 7.93
CA GLU A 76 1.39 -1.44 7.29
C GLU A 76 1.28 -1.20 5.78
N ASN A 77 1.03 0.04 5.36
CA ASN A 77 1.05 0.40 3.95
C ASN A 77 2.42 0.21 3.29
N LYS A 78 3.52 0.36 4.03
CA LYS A 78 4.87 0.10 3.54
C LYS A 78 5.11 -1.41 3.39
N GLN A 79 4.72 -2.21 4.38
CA GLN A 79 4.82 -3.67 4.34
C GLN A 79 3.99 -4.27 3.22
N ASN A 80 2.76 -3.81 3.03
CA ASN A 80 1.90 -4.25 1.92
C ASN A 80 2.49 -3.91 0.54
N ARG A 81 3.25 -2.81 0.42
CA ARG A 81 3.97 -2.46 -0.83
C ARG A 81 5.22 -3.31 -1.05
N GLU A 82 5.92 -3.68 0.01
CA GLU A 82 7.10 -4.55 -0.06
C GLU A 82 6.70 -6.00 -0.39
N GLY A 83 5.64 -6.52 0.24
CA GLY A 83 5.09 -7.86 -0.06
C GLY A 83 4.63 -8.03 -1.51
N LEU A 84 4.03 -7.00 -2.12
CA LEU A 84 3.65 -7.04 -3.54
C LEU A 84 4.82 -6.89 -4.52
N ARG A 85 5.95 -6.30 -4.09
CA ARG A 85 7.12 -6.09 -4.95
C ARG A 85 8.07 -7.28 -5.00
N SER A 86 8.04 -8.14 -3.98
CA SER A 86 8.94 -9.30 -3.85
C SER A 86 8.34 -10.64 -4.28
N SER A 87 7.04 -10.74 -4.56
CA SER A 87 6.47 -11.99 -5.04
C SER A 87 6.69 -12.15 -6.55
N GLU A 88 7.68 -12.96 -6.90
CA GLU A 88 7.91 -13.49 -8.25
C GLU A 88 6.71 -14.34 -8.66
N GLY A 89 5.68 -13.68 -9.19
CA GLY A 89 4.38 -14.30 -9.50
C GLY A 89 3.15 -13.51 -9.10
N ALA A 90 3.27 -12.21 -8.78
CA ALA A 90 2.13 -11.36 -8.42
C ALA A 90 0.98 -11.51 -9.43
N ASN A 91 -0.21 -11.87 -8.92
CA ASN A 91 -1.41 -12.05 -9.73
C ASN A 91 -1.67 -10.77 -10.54
N LEU A 92 -2.01 -10.93 -11.83
CA LEU A 92 -2.26 -9.79 -12.72
C LEU A 92 -3.36 -8.85 -12.18
N ARG A 93 -4.33 -9.41 -11.45
CA ARG A 93 -5.39 -8.66 -10.77
C ARG A 93 -4.86 -7.74 -9.67
N ASP A 94 -3.93 -8.23 -8.85
CA ASP A 94 -3.36 -7.46 -7.75
C ASP A 94 -2.43 -6.37 -8.28
N LEU A 95 -1.68 -6.67 -9.35
CA LEU A 95 -0.90 -5.68 -10.08
C LEU A 95 -1.79 -4.58 -10.66
N ALA A 96 -2.90 -4.94 -11.33
CA ALA A 96 -3.84 -3.97 -11.88
C ALA A 96 -4.39 -3.05 -10.79
N LYS A 97 -4.83 -3.62 -9.65
CA LYS A 97 -5.29 -2.83 -8.50
C LYS A 97 -4.21 -1.88 -7.98
N LEU A 98 -2.97 -2.38 -7.80
CA LEU A 98 -1.87 -1.55 -7.34
C LEU A 98 -1.56 -0.39 -8.30
N THR A 99 -1.58 -0.65 -9.61
CA THR A 99 -1.38 0.40 -10.62
C THR A 99 -2.50 1.42 -10.59
N TYR A 100 -3.76 0.98 -10.45
CA TYR A 100 -4.91 1.87 -10.30
C TYR A 100 -4.78 2.77 -9.06
N ASP A 101 -4.54 2.17 -7.89
CA ASP A 101 -4.41 2.92 -6.63
C ASP A 101 -3.24 3.92 -6.68
N LYS A 102 -2.17 3.59 -7.39
CA LYS A 102 -1.04 4.50 -7.61
C LYS A 102 -1.46 5.71 -8.46
N GLU A 103 -2.17 5.50 -9.56
CA GLU A 103 -2.60 6.60 -10.42
C GLU A 103 -3.67 7.47 -9.76
N ILE A 104 -4.62 6.90 -9.00
CA ILE A 104 -5.56 7.68 -8.20
C ILE A 104 -4.83 8.59 -7.21
N ARG A 105 -3.81 8.08 -6.51
CA ARG A 105 -3.00 8.92 -5.61
C ARG A 105 -2.29 10.04 -6.34
N ASN A 106 -1.81 9.81 -7.57
CA ASN A 106 -1.17 10.85 -8.36
C ASN A 106 -2.18 11.96 -8.71
N ILE A 107 -3.39 11.58 -9.16
CA ILE A 107 -4.46 12.53 -9.46
C ILE A 107 -4.83 13.36 -8.21
N THR A 108 -4.88 12.75 -7.02
CA THR A 108 -5.20 13.47 -5.77
C THR A 108 -4.08 14.41 -5.29
N LYS A 109 -2.83 14.20 -5.74
CA LYS A 109 -1.68 15.04 -5.35
C LYS A 109 -1.62 16.34 -6.14
N ASP A 110 -2.14 16.35 -7.36
CA ASP A 110 -2.14 17.52 -8.25
C ASP A 110 -3.16 18.60 -7.85
N GLY A 111 -3.69 18.50 -6.62
CA GLY A 111 -4.64 19.42 -6.02
C GLY A 111 -6.09 18.90 -6.09
N PRO A 112 -7.03 19.55 -5.39
CA PRO A 112 -8.44 19.27 -5.59
C PRO A 112 -8.77 19.51 -7.06
N ILE A 113 -9.24 18.46 -7.75
CA ILE A 113 -9.84 18.60 -9.08
C ILE A 113 -10.88 19.69 -8.90
N SER A 114 -10.69 20.82 -9.59
CA SER A 114 -11.69 21.90 -9.62
C SER A 114 -13.01 21.20 -9.86
N SER A 115 -13.95 21.35 -8.93
CA SER A 115 -15.30 20.81 -9.03
C SER A 115 -16.03 21.56 -10.14
N GLY A 116 -15.58 21.34 -11.38
CA GLY A 116 -16.32 21.65 -12.58
C GLY A 116 -17.71 21.11 -12.37
N LYS A 117 -18.73 21.93 -12.67
CA LYS A 117 -20.11 21.51 -12.59
C LYS A 117 -20.20 20.22 -13.41
N VAL A 118 -20.39 19.09 -12.73
CA VAL A 118 -20.59 17.80 -13.39
C VAL A 118 -21.85 17.96 -14.22
N THR A 119 -21.68 18.30 -15.49
CA THR A 119 -22.79 18.47 -16.41
C THR A 119 -23.22 17.05 -16.77
N LYS A 120 -24.13 16.50 -15.98
CA LYS A 120 -24.77 15.19 -16.17
C LYS A 120 -25.68 15.18 -17.42
N LYS A 121 -25.28 15.79 -18.53
CA LYS A 121 -26.02 15.75 -19.79
C LYS A 121 -25.44 14.65 -20.65
N ILE A 122 -25.82 13.43 -20.31
CA ILE A 122 -25.66 12.28 -21.20
C ILE A 122 -26.69 12.48 -22.31
N GLU A 123 -26.24 12.93 -23.48
CA GLU A 123 -27.10 13.15 -24.65
C GLU A 123 -27.03 11.90 -25.54
N ILE A 124 -28.18 11.33 -25.90
CA ILE A 124 -28.25 10.24 -26.87
C ILE A 124 -28.48 10.85 -28.25
N ASN A 125 -27.54 10.64 -29.17
CA ASN A 125 -27.67 11.10 -30.55
C ASN A 125 -28.76 10.29 -31.28
N SER A 126 -29.35 10.85 -32.33
CA SER A 126 -30.24 10.19 -33.31
C SER A 126 -29.78 8.80 -33.79
N LYS A 127 -28.47 8.52 -33.76
CA LYS A 127 -27.87 7.21 -34.09
C LYS A 127 -27.81 6.21 -32.93
N GLY A 128 -28.45 6.51 -31.79
CA GLY A 128 -28.39 5.72 -30.57
C GLY A 128 -27.05 5.77 -29.83
N LYS A 129 -26.14 6.70 -30.20
CA LYS A 129 -24.83 6.84 -29.56
C LYS A 129 -24.89 7.77 -28.37
N ILE A 130 -24.23 7.38 -27.28
CA ILE A 130 -24.04 8.23 -26.11
C ILE A 130 -22.96 9.28 -26.42
N VAL A 131 -23.29 10.56 -26.25
CA VAL A 131 -22.37 11.68 -26.37
C VAL A 131 -22.16 12.28 -24.99
N LEU A 132 -20.91 12.25 -24.54
CA LEU A 132 -20.45 12.85 -23.29
C LEU A 132 -19.63 14.09 -23.65
N LYS A 133 -20.01 15.25 -23.10
CA LYS A 133 -19.27 16.50 -23.26
C LYS A 133 -18.47 16.75 -21.98
N ASP A 134 -17.21 16.37 -22.00
CA ASP A 134 -16.27 16.58 -20.90
C ASP A 134 -15.49 17.89 -21.08
N GLU A 135 -14.78 18.31 -20.03
CA GLU A 135 -13.92 19.50 -20.09
C GLU A 135 -12.63 19.19 -20.87
N ASP A 136 -12.40 19.89 -21.99
CA ASP A 136 -11.21 19.71 -22.84
C ASP A 136 -9.89 19.80 -22.05
N LYS A 137 -9.83 20.71 -21.07
CA LYS A 137 -8.66 20.88 -20.18
C LYS A 137 -8.31 19.62 -19.39
N LEU A 138 -9.30 18.83 -18.99
CA LEU A 138 -9.07 17.57 -18.27
C LEU A 138 -8.60 16.47 -19.23
N ILE A 139 -9.11 16.46 -20.47
CA ILE A 139 -8.68 15.55 -21.53
C ILE A 139 -7.21 15.81 -21.90
N ASP A 140 -6.83 17.08 -22.06
CA ASP A 140 -5.44 17.48 -22.34
C ASP A 140 -4.50 17.08 -21.20
N LYS A 141 -4.90 17.32 -19.95
CA LYS A 141 -4.13 16.85 -18.78
C LYS A 141 -3.97 15.33 -18.76
N LEU A 142 -5.02 14.59 -19.11
CA LEU A 142 -4.95 13.13 -19.19
C LEU A 142 -3.95 12.70 -20.28
N LYS A 143 -4.02 13.31 -21.46
CA LYS A 143 -3.07 13.06 -22.55
C LYS A 143 -1.62 13.33 -22.11
N ASP A 144 -1.36 14.50 -21.54
CA ASP A 144 -0.03 14.87 -21.04
C ASP A 144 0.47 13.90 -19.96
N SER A 145 -0.42 13.41 -19.10
CA SER A 145 -0.08 12.43 -18.07
C SER A 145 0.33 11.09 -18.70
N LEU A 146 -0.39 10.64 -19.73
CA LEU A 146 -0.08 9.40 -20.44
C LEU A 146 1.26 9.51 -21.16
N ASP A 147 1.50 10.59 -21.89
CA ASP A 147 2.75 10.83 -22.61
C ASP A 147 3.95 10.87 -21.64
N LYS A 148 3.83 11.60 -20.53
CA LYS A 148 4.86 11.62 -19.48
C LYS A 148 5.13 10.23 -18.91
N THR A 149 4.09 9.43 -18.64
CA THR A 149 4.30 8.07 -18.12
C THR A 149 4.97 7.15 -19.14
N ALA A 150 4.64 7.30 -20.43
CA ALA A 150 5.28 6.56 -21.52
C ALA A 150 6.77 6.92 -21.62
N ASP A 151 7.10 8.21 -21.62
CA ASP A 151 8.48 8.71 -21.68
C ASP A 151 9.31 8.22 -20.48
N ILE A 152 8.76 8.29 -19.27
CA ILE A 152 9.43 7.79 -18.06
C ILE A 152 9.69 6.28 -18.17
N ARG A 153 8.70 5.50 -18.64
CA ARG A 153 8.87 4.04 -18.84
C ARG A 153 9.95 3.76 -19.86
N TYR A 154 9.93 4.47 -21.00
CA TYR A 154 10.92 4.32 -22.05
C TYR A 154 12.33 4.67 -21.57
N ALA A 155 12.53 5.81 -20.92
CA ALA A 155 13.81 6.24 -20.38
C ALA A 155 14.36 5.23 -19.35
N ASN A 156 13.51 4.68 -18.49
CA ASN A 156 13.91 3.67 -17.51
C ASN A 156 14.33 2.35 -18.18
N ILE A 157 13.61 1.91 -19.21
CA ILE A 157 13.97 0.71 -19.98
C ILE A 157 15.31 0.94 -20.70
N ARG A 158 15.47 2.08 -21.37
CA ARG A 158 16.71 2.46 -22.05
C ARG A 158 17.90 2.46 -21.09
N LYS A 159 17.78 3.13 -19.94
CA LYS A 159 18.83 3.13 -18.90
C LYS A 159 19.17 1.72 -18.40
N LYS A 160 18.17 0.84 -18.26
CA LYS A 160 18.41 -0.56 -17.87
C LYS A 160 19.18 -1.33 -18.95
N ILE A 161 18.84 -1.14 -20.22
CA ILE A 161 19.53 -1.76 -21.35
C ILE A 161 20.98 -1.26 -21.42
N GLU A 162 21.20 0.05 -21.32
CA GLU A 162 22.55 0.65 -21.34
C GLU A 162 23.42 0.12 -20.18
N LYS A 163 22.87 0.08 -18.95
CA LYS A 163 23.56 -0.49 -17.80
C LYS A 163 23.92 -1.96 -18.01
N ARG A 164 22.98 -2.78 -18.49
CA ARG A 164 23.24 -4.20 -18.78
C ARG A 164 24.32 -4.37 -19.82
N ASN A 165 24.31 -3.54 -20.87
CA ASN A 165 25.31 -3.57 -21.93
C ASN A 165 26.71 -3.18 -21.44
N GLY A 166 26.82 -2.30 -20.44
CA GLY A 166 28.11 -1.90 -19.85
C GLY A 166 28.74 -2.89 -18.87
N THR A 167 27.96 -3.76 -18.22
CA THR A 167 28.45 -4.62 -17.11
C THR A 167 28.88 -6.04 -17.49
N GLY A 168 28.89 -6.41 -18.78
CA GLY A 168 29.19 -7.77 -19.24
C GLY A 168 30.51 -7.84 -20.00
N ALA A 169 31.63 -7.83 -19.29
CA ALA A 169 32.99 -7.94 -19.85
C ALA A 169 33.60 -9.36 -19.70
N GLY A 170 32.81 -10.38 -19.35
CA GLY A 170 33.32 -11.71 -18.97
C GLY A 170 33.06 -12.86 -19.95
N GLU A 171 32.09 -12.75 -20.86
CA GLU A 171 31.75 -13.81 -21.82
C GLU A 171 31.84 -13.29 -23.25
N ALA A 172 32.49 -14.04 -24.14
CA ALA A 172 32.57 -13.72 -25.55
C ALA A 172 31.21 -13.99 -26.21
N PHE A 173 30.40 -12.94 -26.40
CA PHE A 173 29.11 -13.04 -27.08
C PHE A 173 29.25 -12.69 -28.56
N ILE A 174 28.73 -13.55 -29.43
CA ILE A 174 28.71 -13.33 -30.90
C ILE A 174 27.75 -12.18 -31.29
N ASN A 175 26.63 -12.03 -30.56
CA ASN A 175 25.66 -10.95 -30.79
C ASN A 175 24.89 -10.57 -29.50
N ASN A 176 24.16 -9.45 -29.53
CA ASN A 176 23.39 -8.94 -28.38
C ASN A 176 22.26 -9.91 -27.95
N LYS A 177 21.67 -10.66 -28.88
CA LYS A 177 20.63 -11.65 -28.53
C LYS A 177 21.22 -12.83 -27.73
N ASN A 178 22.41 -13.28 -28.11
CA ASN A 178 23.13 -14.36 -27.44
C ASN A 178 23.54 -13.93 -26.02
N ARG A 179 23.98 -12.67 -25.87
CA ARG A 179 24.20 -12.07 -24.55
C ARG A 179 22.95 -12.08 -23.68
N GLN A 180 21.81 -11.61 -24.20
CA GLN A 180 20.55 -11.60 -23.45
C GLN A 180 20.09 -13.02 -23.07
N PHE A 181 20.38 -14.00 -23.93
CA PHE A 181 20.09 -15.41 -23.67
C PHE A 181 20.97 -15.96 -22.54
N ASN A 182 22.28 -15.75 -22.56
CA ASN A 182 23.18 -16.16 -21.49
C ASN A 182 22.87 -15.45 -20.16
N GLU A 183 22.53 -14.16 -20.19
CA GLU A 183 22.03 -13.42 -19.01
C GLU A 183 20.73 -14.01 -18.45
N LYS A 184 19.89 -14.62 -19.30
CA LYS A 184 18.69 -15.34 -18.86
C LYS A 184 19.08 -16.68 -18.23
N LEU A 185 19.95 -17.46 -18.87
CA LEU A 185 20.43 -18.74 -18.34
C LEU A 185 21.08 -18.57 -16.97
N THR A 186 21.98 -17.62 -16.82
CA THR A 186 22.62 -17.32 -15.52
C THR A 186 21.62 -16.95 -14.43
N ARG A 187 20.50 -16.29 -14.77
CA ARG A 187 19.43 -15.98 -13.81
C ARG A 187 18.69 -17.25 -13.37
N GLU A 188 18.32 -18.10 -14.32
CA GLU A 188 17.65 -19.37 -14.02
C GLU A 188 18.56 -20.31 -13.22
N SER A 189 19.84 -20.41 -13.57
CA SER A 189 20.82 -21.21 -12.81
C SER A 189 20.97 -20.73 -11.36
N LYS A 190 21.04 -19.41 -11.13
CA LYS A 190 21.08 -18.85 -9.78
C LYS A 190 19.80 -19.09 -9.00
N ARG A 191 18.65 -19.05 -9.66
CA ARG A 191 17.36 -19.36 -9.04
C ARG A 191 17.33 -20.80 -8.56
N LEU A 192 17.69 -21.75 -9.43
CA LEU A 192 17.75 -23.18 -9.11
C LEU A 192 18.80 -23.54 -8.03
N GLN A 193 19.80 -22.69 -7.79
CA GLN A 193 20.78 -22.89 -6.71
C GLN A 193 20.32 -22.33 -5.35
N ASN A 194 19.36 -21.41 -5.37
CA ASN A 194 18.84 -20.75 -4.16
C ASN A 194 17.49 -21.35 -3.70
N ASP A 195 16.85 -22.17 -4.53
CA ASP A 195 15.72 -23.05 -4.18
C ASP A 195 16.23 -24.41 -3.66
#